data_AF-A0A3A5IAG9-F1
#
_entry.id   AF-A0A3A5IAG9-F1
#
_cell.length_a   1.000
_cell.length_b   1.000
_cell.length_c   1.000
_cell.angle_alpha   90.00
_cell.angle_beta   90.00
_cell.angle_gamma   90.00
#
_symmetry.space_group_name_H-M   'P 1'
#
loop_
_entity.id
_entity.type
_entity.pdbx_description
1 polymer ?
#
loop_
_entity_poly.entity_id
_entity_poly.type
_entity_poly.pdbx_seq_one_letter_code
_entity_poly.pdbx_strand_id
1 'polypeptide(L)' 'MDLKEIKSYRQLDDFLFENDVELKCRERGFKVVGIDPGKDSKLTFTLSNRSQVECLAKQMEEHFSVAPLVKQ' A
#
# COMPACT_ATOMS: atom_id res chain seq x y z
N MET A 1 -10.02 -6.83 7.74
CA MET A 1 -10.19 -5.61 6.93
C MET A 1 -9.61 -5.90 5.57
N ASP A 2 -10.30 -5.53 4.49
CA ASP A 2 -9.80 -5.69 3.12
C ASP A 2 -9.23 -4.36 2.61
N LEU A 3 -8.28 -4.39 1.67
CA LEU A 3 -7.72 -3.22 0.98
C LEU A 3 -8.82 -2.30 0.42
N LYS A 4 -9.93 -2.87 -0.01
CA LYS A 4 -11.09 -2.14 -0.58
C LYS A 4 -11.82 -1.26 0.44
N GLU A 5 -11.67 -1.57 1.72
CA GLU A 5 -12.33 -0.85 2.82
C GLU A 5 -11.50 0.36 3.29
N ILE A 6 -10.24 0.45 2.84
CA ILE A 6 -9.28 1.47 3.21
C ILE A 6 -9.58 2.76 2.43
N LYS A 7 -9.86 3.84 3.15
CA LYS A 7 -10.19 5.16 2.58
C LYS A 7 -9.20 6.25 2.94
N SER A 8 -8.21 5.93 3.77
CA SER A 8 -7.23 6.89 4.28
C SER A 8 -5.89 6.22 4.59
N TYR A 9 -4.83 7.03 4.65
CA TYR A 9 -3.51 6.58 5.09
C TYR A 9 -3.53 5.96 6.49
N ARG A 10 -4.26 6.55 7.46
CA ARG A 10 -4.31 6.02 8.82
C ARG A 10 -4.89 4.59 8.85
N GLN A 11 -6.01 4.36 8.17
CA GLN A 11 -6.59 3.02 8.07
C GLN A 11 -5.64 2.02 7.39
N LEU A 12 -4.84 2.51 6.43
CA LEU A 12 -3.83 1.69 5.79
C LEU A 12 -2.70 1.32 6.74
N ASP A 13 -2.15 2.30 7.45
CA ASP A 13 -1.06 2.10 8.41
C ASP A 13 -1.47 1.13 9.52
N ASP A 14 -2.67 1.33 10.09
CA ASP A 14 -3.27 0.42 11.08
C ASP A 14 -3.44 -0.98 10.49
N PHE A 15 -3.95 -1.10 9.25
CA PHE A 15 -4.13 -2.39 8.59
C PHE A 15 -2.82 -3.16 8.40
N LEU A 16 -1.77 -2.49 7.90
CA LEU A 16 -0.47 -3.12 7.67
C LEU A 16 0.18 -3.58 8.98
N PHE A 17 0.06 -2.76 10.03
CA PHE A 17 0.61 -3.05 11.34
C PHE A 17 -0.14 -4.18 12.06
N GLU A 18 -1.47 -4.11 12.14
CA GLU A 18 -2.30 -5.07 12.87
C GLU A 18 -2.28 -6.47 12.23
N ASN A 19 -2.12 -6.56 10.91
CA ASN A 19 -2.22 -7.82 10.19
C ASN A 19 -0.84 -8.45 9.89
N ASP A 20 0.28 -7.80 10.24
CA ASP A 20 1.65 -8.23 9.92
C ASP A 20 1.79 -8.55 8.41
N VAL A 21 1.39 -7.58 7.57
CA VAL A 21 1.36 -7.71 6.10
C VAL A 21 2.09 -6.57 5.40
N GLU A 22 2.56 -6.84 4.18
CA GLU A 22 3.14 -5.86 3.25
C GLU A 22 2.27 -5.70 2.00
N LEU A 23 2.41 -4.55 1.33
CA LEU A 23 1.85 -4.33 0.00
C LEU A 23 2.86 -4.73 -1.08
N LYS A 24 2.37 -5.44 -2.11
CA LYS A 24 3.10 -5.74 -3.33
C LYS A 24 2.40 -5.12 -4.53
N CYS A 25 3.16 -4.46 -5.39
CA CYS A 25 2.67 -3.97 -6.68
C CYS A 25 2.34 -5.15 -7.60
N ARG A 26 1.11 -5.22 -8.09
CA ARG A 26 0.61 -6.33 -8.92
C ARG A 26 1.33 -6.44 -10.25
N GLU A 27 1.56 -5.31 -10.91
CA GLU A 27 2.14 -5.28 -12.26
C GLU A 27 3.61 -5.71 -12.29
N ARG A 28 4.34 -5.43 -11.21
CA ARG A 28 5.81 -5.51 -11.22
C ARG A 28 6.39 -6.40 -10.12
N GLY A 29 5.56 -6.91 -9.21
CA GLY A 29 5.98 -7.75 -8.09
C GLY A 29 6.82 -7.03 -7.02
N PHE A 30 7.11 -5.73 -7.20
CA PHE A 30 7.90 -4.97 -6.24
C PHE A 30 7.12 -4.70 -4.96
N LYS A 31 7.81 -4.86 -3.82
CA LYS A 31 7.28 -4.49 -2.51
C LYS A 31 7.19 -2.97 -2.36
N VAL A 32 6.19 -2.49 -1.64
CA VAL A 32 6.11 -1.12 -1.16
C VAL A 32 7.05 -0.96 0.04
N VAL A 33 7.90 0.07 0.02
CA VAL A 33 8.88 0.37 1.08
C VAL A 33 8.66 1.73 1.72
N GLY A 34 7.72 2.53 1.19
CA GLY A 34 7.34 3.82 1.75
C GLY A 34 5.96 4.24 1.26
N ILE A 35 5.23 4.93 2.12
CA ILE A 35 3.88 5.42 1.84
C ILE A 35 3.81 6.87 2.33
N ASP A 36 3.58 7.80 1.42
CA ASP A 36 3.45 9.21 1.72
C ASP A 36 1.99 9.65 1.57
N PRO A 37 1.36 10.22 2.62
CA PRO A 37 0.03 10.80 2.51
C PRO A 37 0.08 12.13 1.75
N GLY A 38 -0.64 12.21 0.64
CA GLY A 38 -0.82 13.41 -0.16
C GLY A 38 -2.07 14.21 0.21
N LYS A 39 -2.38 15.23 -0.61
CA LYS A 39 -3.64 15.98 -0.51
C LYS A 39 -4.80 15.17 -1.10
N ASP A 40 -6.03 15.46 -0.65
CA ASP A 40 -7.27 14.91 -1.22
C ASP A 40 -7.35 13.37 -1.26
N SER A 41 -6.86 12.70 -0.20
CA SER A 41 -6.81 11.23 -0.09
C SER A 41 -5.98 10.52 -1.15
N LYS A 42 -5.07 11.25 -1.82
CA LYS A 42 -4.01 10.67 -2.63
C LYS A 42 -2.92 10.08 -1.75
N LEU A 43 -2.40 8.94 -2.16
CA LEU A 43 -1.27 8.26 -1.54
C LEU A 43 -0.20 8.03 -2.58
N THR A 44 1.05 8.29 -2.20
CA THR A 44 2.22 7.98 -3.02
C THR A 44 2.95 6.80 -2.41
N PHE A 45 3.08 5.73 -3.20
CA PHE A 45 3.74 4.49 -2.79
C PHE A 45 5.13 4.44 -3.42
N THR A 46 6.16 4.35 -2.59
CA THR A 46 7.52 4.10 -3.05
C THR A 46 7.77 2.59 -3.07
N LEU A 47 8.17 2.08 -4.24
CA LEU A 47 8.50 0.68 -4.45
C LEU A 47 9.98 0.40 -4.17
N SER A 48 10.31 -0.85 -3.87
CA SER A 48 11.69 -1.33 -3.62
C SER A 48 12.68 -1.04 -4.77
N ASN A 49 12.20 -0.91 -6.01
CA ASN A 49 13.00 -0.49 -7.16
C ASN A 49 13.15 1.05 -7.28
N ARG A 50 12.75 1.81 -6.25
CA ARG A 50 12.73 3.28 -6.20
C ARG A 50 11.73 3.98 -7.13
N SER A 51 10.90 3.22 -7.85
CA SER A 51 9.79 3.83 -8.60
C SER A 51 8.64 4.20 -7.67
N GLN A 52 7.80 5.14 -8.11
CA GLN A 52 6.68 5.64 -7.34
C GLN A 52 5.36 5.39 -8.08
N VAL A 53 4.31 5.09 -7.32
CA VAL A 53 2.94 4.95 -7.81
C VAL A 53 2.06 5.89 -6.99
N GLU A 54 1.38 6.82 -7.66
CA GLU A 54 0.40 7.70 -7.03
C GLU A 54 -1.01 7.21 -7.37
N CYS A 55 -1.83 6.99 -6.36
CA CYS A 55 -3.26 6.67 -6.57
C CYS A 55 -4.12 7.16 -5.39
N LEU A 56 -5.43 7.17 -5.58
CA LEU A 56 -6.37 7.41 -4.48
C LEU A 56 -6.44 6.16 -3.59
N ALA A 57 -6.64 6.35 -2.28
CA ALA A 57 -6.79 5.23 -1.33
C ALA A 57 -7.83 4.19 -1.81
N LYS A 58 -8.96 4.65 -2.37
CA LYS A 58 -10.02 3.80 -2.90
C LYS A 58 -9.63 2.94 -4.12
N GLN A 59 -8.52 3.26 -4.80
CA GLN A 59 -8.03 2.56 -5.99
C GLN A 59 -6.83 1.65 -5.69
N MET A 60 -6.42 1.55 -4.43
CA MET A 60 -5.22 0.78 -4.07
C MET A 60 -5.33 -0.69 -4.46
N GLU A 61 -6.52 -1.29 -4.38
CA GLU A 61 -6.73 -2.70 -4.71
C GLU A 61 -6.41 -3.04 -6.18
N GLU A 62 -6.48 -2.03 -7.08
CA GLU A 62 -6.20 -2.16 -8.50
C GLU A 62 -4.69 -2.31 -8.74
N HIS A 63 -3.87 -1.63 -7.93
CA HIS A 63 -2.42 -1.57 -8.10
C HIS A 63 -1.67 -2.53 -7.17
N PHE A 64 -2.25 -2.85 -6.02
CA PHE A 64 -1.57 -3.58 -4.95
C PHE A 64 -2.31 -4.85 -4.54
N SER A 65 -1.54 -5.81 -4.04
CA SER A 65 -2.02 -6.97 -3.32
C SER A 65 -1.38 -7.02 -1.93
N VAL A 66 -2.09 -7.62 -0.98
CA VAL A 66 -1.57 -7.90 0.35
C VAL A 66 -0.76 -9.19 0.31
N ALA A 67 0.41 -9.19 0.92
CA ALA A 67 1.20 -10.38 1.16
C ALA A 67 1.61 -10.45 2.65
N PRO A 68 1.74 -11.65 3.24
CA PRO A 68 2.27 -11.79 4.59
C PRO A 68 3.65 -11.15 4.69
N LEU A 69 3.93 -10.46 5.80
CA LEU A 69 5.25 -9.95 6.09
C LEU A 69 6.18 -11.15 6.35
N VAL A 70 6.94 -11.56 5.34
CA VAL A 70 7.93 -12.63 5.51
C VAL A 70 9.05 -12.06 6.37
N LYS A 71 9.09 -12.43 7.65
CA LYS A 71 10.24 -12.18 8.53
C LYS A 71 11.44 -12.91 7.93
N GLN A 72 12.32 -12.16 7.27
CA GLN A 72 13.64 -12.65 6.90
C GLN A 72 14.54 -12.75 8.13
#